data_AF-A0A958HV56-F1
#
_entry.id   AF-A0A958HV56-F1
#
_cell.length_a   1.000
_cell.length_b   1.000
_cell.length_c   1.000
_cell.angle_alpha   90.00
_cell.angle_beta   90.00
_cell.angle_gamma   90.00
#
_symmetry.space_group_name_H-M   'P 1'
#
loop_
_entity.id
_entity.type
_entity.pdbx_description
1 polymer ?
#
loop_
_entity_poly.entity_id
_entity_poly.type
_entity_poly.pdbx_seq_one_letter_code
_entity_poly.pdbx_strand_id
1 'polypeptide(L)'
;MPDIDHHQPPQSPAARRFRLLRAYRVTLRLLLSLGGFHLLGRLRGAEWVSRRMPDVYRRNARRLKETILVLKGLFIKAGQLISIMSNFLPEDFRRELEELQDRIPPRPLEEMITRIRQEFGKGPEALFAEFETEAIASASLAQVHKARLHDGRVVAVKVQYPDIEAIARIDLATIQRLLRLVGWVLRIRGLDANFAQIREMILAELDFQQEADHIEQIAANFAGNAQVSFPAVIRECSSQRVLTTEFIEGIK
;
A
#
# COMPACT_ATOMS: atom_id res chain seq x y z
N MET A 1 12.39 -16.69 -19.40
CA MET A 1 11.75 -15.70 -18.51
C MET A 1 10.58 -15.12 -19.27
N PRO A 2 9.32 -15.33 -18.86
CA PRO A 2 8.21 -14.73 -19.57
C PRO A 2 8.07 -13.27 -19.12
N ASP A 3 8.16 -12.40 -20.11
CA ASP A 3 7.81 -10.99 -20.11
C ASP A 3 6.53 -10.74 -19.31
N ILE A 4 6.62 -10.01 -18.20
CA ILE A 4 5.45 -9.57 -17.44
C ILE A 4 5.03 -8.26 -18.06
N ASP A 5 4.09 -8.37 -18.99
CA ASP A 5 3.40 -7.28 -19.67
C ASP A 5 3.04 -6.15 -18.68
N HIS A 6 3.71 -5.01 -18.86
CA HIS A 6 3.69 -3.86 -17.96
C HIS A 6 2.59 -2.84 -18.28
N HIS A 7 1.64 -3.15 -19.17
CA HIS A 7 0.72 -2.14 -19.69
C HIS A 7 -0.73 -2.63 -19.83
N GLN A 8 -1.46 -2.67 -18.72
CA GLN A 8 -2.91 -2.49 -18.76
C GLN A 8 -3.42 -1.90 -17.45
N PRO A 9 -4.09 -0.72 -17.46
CA PRO A 9 -4.70 -0.19 -16.25
C PRO A 9 -5.77 -1.19 -15.75
N PRO A 10 -5.84 -1.50 -14.45
CA PRO A 10 -6.72 -2.55 -13.91
C PRO A 10 -8.22 -2.19 -13.90
N GLN A 11 -8.65 -1.36 -14.85
CA GLN A 11 -10.05 -1.07 -15.10
C GLN A 11 -10.76 -2.20 -15.88
N SER A 12 -10.02 -3.07 -16.57
CA SER A 12 -10.63 -4.17 -17.34
C SER A 12 -11.25 -5.25 -16.42
N PRO A 13 -12.40 -5.85 -16.80
CA PRO A 13 -12.98 -6.96 -16.06
C PRO A 13 -12.00 -8.14 -15.88
N ALA A 14 -11.10 -8.34 -16.85
CA ALA A 14 -10.07 -9.36 -16.80
C ALA A 14 -9.04 -9.07 -15.69
N ALA A 15 -8.57 -7.83 -15.56
CA ALA A 15 -7.65 -7.43 -14.49
C ALA A 15 -8.27 -7.62 -13.10
N ARG A 16 -9.54 -7.22 -12.91
CA ARG A 16 -10.28 -7.44 -11.66
C ARG A 16 -10.39 -8.93 -11.31
N ARG A 17 -10.77 -9.77 -12.28
CA ARG A 17 -10.84 -11.23 -12.11
C ARG A 17 -9.48 -11.83 -11.75
N PHE A 18 -8.42 -11.40 -12.42
CA PHE A 18 -7.06 -11.85 -12.16
C PHE A 18 -6.62 -11.54 -10.71
N ARG A 19 -6.88 -10.32 -10.22
CA ARG A 19 -6.57 -9.93 -8.84
C ARG A 19 -7.28 -10.82 -7.83
N LEU A 20 -8.59 -10.99 -8.00
CA LEU A 20 -9.42 -11.84 -7.15
C LEU A 20 -8.89 -13.28 -7.15
N LEU A 21 -8.71 -13.89 -8.33
CA LEU A 21 -8.25 -15.27 -8.45
C LEU A 21 -6.88 -15.47 -7.78
N ARG A 22 -5.94 -14.53 -7.96
CA ARG A 22 -4.63 -14.62 -7.28
C ARG A 22 -4.77 -14.54 -5.77
N ALA A 23 -5.55 -13.59 -5.25
CA ALA A 23 -5.75 -13.41 -3.81
C ALA A 23 -6.39 -14.67 -3.17
N TYR A 24 -7.47 -15.18 -3.75
CA TYR A 24 -8.12 -16.41 -3.26
C TYR A 24 -7.21 -17.64 -3.41
N ARG A 25 -6.44 -17.76 -4.51
CA ARG A 25 -5.52 -18.88 -4.73
C ARG A 25 -4.39 -18.91 -3.70
N VAL A 26 -3.81 -17.76 -3.34
CA VAL A 26 -2.75 -17.75 -2.31
C VAL A 26 -3.32 -18.10 -0.94
N THR A 27 -4.51 -17.59 -0.59
CA THR A 27 -5.18 -17.93 0.65
C THR A 27 -5.52 -19.43 0.72
N LEU A 28 -6.07 -20.00 -0.35
CA LEU A 28 -6.34 -21.44 -0.40
C LEU A 28 -5.07 -22.27 -0.23
N ARG A 29 -3.97 -21.91 -0.91
CA ARG A 29 -2.67 -22.58 -0.74
C ARG A 29 -2.14 -22.49 0.69
N LEU A 30 -2.31 -21.35 1.34
CA LEU A 30 -1.93 -21.15 2.73
C LEU A 30 -2.76 -22.06 3.65
N LEU A 31 -4.09 -22.05 3.50
CA LEU A 31 -5.00 -22.88 4.31
C LEU A 31 -4.73 -24.37 4.11
N LEU A 32 -4.50 -24.82 2.88
CA LEU A 32 -4.14 -26.22 2.59
C LEU A 32 -2.77 -26.57 3.19
N SER A 33 -1.79 -25.68 3.10
CA SER A 33 -0.46 -25.90 3.69
C SER A 33 -0.53 -26.02 5.21
N LEU A 34 -1.28 -25.15 5.89
CA LEU A 34 -1.41 -25.18 7.35
C LEU A 34 -2.29 -26.35 7.81
N GLY A 35 -3.41 -26.59 7.13
CA GLY A 35 -4.31 -27.70 7.42
C GLY A 35 -3.64 -29.06 7.24
N GLY A 36 -2.91 -29.26 6.13
CA GLY A 36 -2.13 -30.47 5.89
C GLY A 36 -1.01 -30.65 6.92
N PHE A 37 -0.33 -29.57 7.32
CA PHE A 37 0.69 -29.61 8.37
C PHE A 37 0.09 -30.02 9.72
N HIS A 38 -1.05 -29.44 10.12
CA HIS A 38 -1.74 -29.83 11.36
C HIS A 38 -2.23 -31.27 11.34
N LEU A 39 -2.73 -31.76 10.19
CA LEU A 39 -3.16 -33.16 10.04
C LEU A 39 -1.98 -34.13 10.20
N LEU A 40 -0.83 -33.85 9.56
CA LEU A 40 0.41 -34.62 9.75
C LEU A 40 0.92 -34.53 11.18
N GLY A 41 0.78 -33.36 11.82
CA GLY A 41 1.13 -33.14 13.21
C GLY A 41 0.35 -34.02 14.19
N ARG A 42 -0.94 -34.28 13.92
CA ARG A 42 -1.74 -35.23 14.72
C ARG A 42 -1.19 -36.65 14.68
N LEU A 43 -0.55 -37.04 13.58
CA LEU A 43 0.05 -38.37 13.43
C LEU A 43 1.49 -38.45 13.98
N ARG A 44 2.26 -37.36 13.86
CA ARG A 44 3.70 -37.34 14.19
C ARG A 44 4.06 -36.74 15.55
N GLY A 45 3.07 -36.21 16.28
CA GLY A 45 3.25 -35.70 17.64
C GLY A 45 3.72 -34.24 17.73
N ALA A 46 3.70 -33.71 18.95
CA ALA A 46 3.90 -32.28 19.23
C ALA A 46 5.35 -31.79 18.97
N GLU A 47 6.36 -32.60 19.25
CA GLU A 47 7.77 -32.23 19.00
C GLU A 47 8.05 -32.02 17.50
N TRP A 48 7.46 -32.87 16.65
CA TRP A 48 7.56 -32.75 15.19
C TRP A 48 6.96 -31.43 14.70
N VAL A 49 5.81 -31.04 15.28
CA VAL A 49 5.12 -29.78 14.98
C VAL A 49 5.98 -28.60 15.40
N SER A 50 6.46 -28.56 16.64
CA SER A 50 7.24 -27.44 17.16
C SER A 50 8.51 -27.18 16.36
N ARG A 51 9.21 -28.25 15.91
CA ARG A 51 10.45 -28.11 15.13
C ARG A 51 10.22 -27.60 13.71
N ARG A 52 9.06 -27.88 13.10
CA ARG A 52 8.78 -27.58 11.68
C ARG A 52 7.84 -26.40 11.45
N MET A 53 7.07 -25.99 12.46
CA MET A 53 6.11 -24.89 12.34
C MET A 53 6.76 -23.59 11.83
N PRO A 54 7.93 -23.15 12.33
CA PRO A 54 8.55 -21.90 11.87
C PRO A 54 8.85 -21.92 10.36
N ASP A 55 9.38 -23.04 9.84
CA ASP A 55 9.65 -23.19 8.41
C ASP A 55 8.38 -23.17 7.56
N VAL A 56 7.30 -23.79 8.05
CA VAL A 56 6.00 -23.80 7.37
C VAL A 56 5.40 -22.39 7.35
N TYR A 57 5.47 -21.66 8.46
CA TYR A 57 5.00 -20.27 8.52
C TYR A 57 5.81 -19.38 7.61
N ARG A 58 7.15 -19.43 7.68
CA ARG A 58 8.03 -18.64 6.81
C ARG A 58 7.77 -18.87 5.32
N ARG A 59 7.59 -20.12 4.89
CA ARG A 59 7.27 -20.43 3.48
C ARG A 59 5.92 -19.86 3.05
N ASN A 60 4.91 -19.89 3.92
CA ASN A 60 3.60 -19.33 3.62
C ASN A 60 3.61 -17.79 3.65
N ALA A 61 4.35 -17.20 4.59
CA ALA A 61 4.56 -15.77 4.71
C ALA A 61 5.24 -15.18 3.47
N ARG A 62 6.32 -15.81 3.00
CA ARG A 62 6.98 -15.45 1.72
C ARG A 62 6.03 -15.50 0.54
N ARG A 63 5.26 -16.60 0.42
CA ARG A 63 4.28 -16.76 -0.66
C ARG A 63 3.20 -15.67 -0.62
N LEU A 64 2.75 -15.30 0.57
CA LEU A 64 1.80 -14.21 0.78
C LEU A 64 2.43 -12.87 0.35
N LYS A 65 3.63 -12.55 0.84
CA LYS A 65 4.40 -11.35 0.48
C LYS A 65 4.59 -11.22 -1.03
N GLU A 66 5.09 -12.26 -1.69
CA GLU A 66 5.26 -12.30 -3.15
C GLU A 66 3.94 -12.03 -3.90
N THR A 67 2.84 -12.60 -3.41
CA THR A 67 1.52 -12.36 -4.02
C THR A 67 1.06 -10.92 -3.81
N ILE A 68 1.29 -10.36 -2.62
CA ILE A 68 1.00 -8.94 -2.31
C ILE A 68 1.80 -8.01 -3.22
N LEU A 69 3.10 -8.28 -3.44
CA LEU A 69 3.95 -7.50 -4.33
C LEU A 69 3.48 -7.54 -5.79
N VAL A 70 2.94 -8.68 -6.25
CA VAL A 70 2.34 -8.74 -7.59
C VAL A 70 0.99 -8.01 -7.66
N LEU A 71 0.19 -8.09 -6.60
CA LEU A 71 -1.10 -7.39 -6.56
C LEU A 71 -0.93 -5.87 -6.45
N LYS A 72 0.12 -5.37 -5.79
CA LYS A 72 0.40 -3.93 -5.62
C LYS A 72 -0.77 -3.16 -4.98
N GLY A 73 -0.64 -1.84 -4.88
CA GLY A 73 -1.73 -0.97 -4.46
C GLY A 73 -2.17 -1.26 -3.02
N LEU A 74 -3.49 -1.42 -2.86
CA LEU A 74 -4.10 -1.63 -1.55
C LEU A 74 -3.65 -2.92 -0.86
N PHE A 75 -3.23 -3.95 -1.59
CA PHE A 75 -2.70 -5.16 -0.95
C PHE A 75 -1.37 -4.89 -0.24
N ILE A 76 -0.50 -4.06 -0.84
CA ILE A 76 0.75 -3.64 -0.18
C ILE A 76 0.40 -2.78 1.03
N LYS A 77 -0.48 -1.78 0.88
CA LYS A 77 -0.87 -0.90 1.98
C LYS A 77 -1.51 -1.67 3.14
N ALA A 78 -2.40 -2.61 2.85
CA ALA A 78 -2.99 -3.48 3.86
C ALA A 78 -1.92 -4.36 4.53
N GLY A 79 -0.99 -4.94 3.78
CA GLY A 79 0.12 -5.71 4.34
C GLY A 79 1.00 -4.89 5.30
N GLN A 80 1.31 -3.65 4.94
CA GLN A 80 2.05 -2.70 5.78
C GLN A 80 1.31 -2.36 7.08
N LEU A 81 0.01 -2.04 6.99
CA LEU A 81 -0.78 -1.73 8.19
C LEU A 81 -1.01 -2.95 9.07
N ILE A 82 -1.23 -4.13 8.46
CA ILE A 82 -1.35 -5.38 9.19
C ILE A 82 -0.04 -5.69 9.94
N SER A 83 1.13 -5.52 9.32
CA SER A 83 2.41 -5.82 10.00
C SER A 83 2.66 -4.92 11.21
N ILE A 84 2.19 -3.68 11.20
CA ILE A 84 2.30 -2.72 12.31
C ILE A 84 1.24 -2.97 13.39
N MET A 85 -0.02 -3.20 12.99
CA MET A 85 -1.16 -3.20 13.92
C MET A 85 -1.47 -4.57 14.54
N SER A 86 -0.87 -5.66 14.04
CA SER A 86 -1.24 -7.02 14.46
C SER A 86 -0.25 -7.68 15.39
N ASN A 87 -0.55 -7.65 16.69
CA ASN A 87 0.07 -8.55 17.67
C ASN A 87 -0.45 -10.01 17.55
N PHE A 88 -1.44 -10.25 16.68
CA PHE A 88 -2.07 -11.56 16.50
C PHE A 88 -1.49 -12.36 15.33
N LEU A 89 -0.63 -11.76 14.49
CA LEU A 89 0.06 -12.52 13.45
C LEU A 89 1.25 -13.29 14.06
N PRO A 90 1.50 -14.53 13.61
CA PRO A 90 2.74 -15.21 13.95
C PRO A 90 3.97 -14.39 13.53
N GLU A 91 5.02 -14.44 14.36
CA GLU A 91 6.29 -13.74 14.16
C GLU A 91 6.83 -13.83 12.72
N ASP A 92 6.86 -15.04 12.16
CA ASP A 92 7.37 -15.29 10.81
C ASP A 92 6.54 -14.60 9.72
N PHE A 93 5.23 -14.40 9.93
CA PHE A 93 4.39 -13.62 9.01
C PHE A 93 4.66 -12.14 9.13
N ARG A 94 4.76 -11.63 10.37
CA ARG A 94 5.00 -10.21 10.61
C ARG A 94 6.32 -9.76 9.98
N ARG A 95 7.42 -10.49 10.21
CA ARG A 95 8.74 -10.17 9.65
C ARG A 95 8.74 -10.08 8.12
N GLU A 96 8.11 -11.03 7.44
CA GLU A 96 8.05 -11.00 5.98
C GLU A 96 7.15 -9.86 5.46
N LEU A 97 6.11 -9.46 6.20
CA LEU A 97 5.26 -8.32 5.82
C LEU A 97 5.90 -6.96 6.15
N GLU A 98 6.85 -6.88 7.09
CA GLU A 98 7.64 -5.66 7.35
C GLU A 98 8.47 -5.26 6.13
N GLU A 99 8.99 -6.22 5.37
CA GLU A 99 9.73 -5.96 4.12
C GLU A 99 8.86 -5.29 3.03
N LEU A 100 7.52 -5.26 3.18
CA LEU A 100 6.65 -4.50 2.26
C LEU A 100 6.82 -2.98 2.41
N GLN A 101 7.53 -2.52 3.44
CA GLN A 101 7.84 -1.10 3.66
C GLN A 101 9.04 -0.62 2.83
N ASP A 102 9.76 -1.54 2.18
CA ASP A 102 10.88 -1.20 1.31
C ASP A 102 10.43 -0.42 0.05
N ARG A 103 11.39 0.25 -0.60
CA ARG A 103 11.11 1.07 -1.79
C ARG A 103 10.52 0.22 -2.91
N ILE A 104 9.33 0.63 -3.36
CA ILE A 104 8.65 0.02 -4.51
C ILE A 104 9.15 0.73 -5.77
N PRO A 105 9.40 0.02 -6.88
CA PRO A 105 9.77 0.69 -8.14
C PRO A 105 8.66 1.66 -8.57
N PRO A 106 9.02 2.85 -9.10
CA PRO A 106 8.03 3.80 -9.61
C PRO A 106 7.31 3.23 -10.83
N ARG A 107 6.12 3.77 -11.09
CA ARG A 107 5.34 3.51 -12.31
C ARG A 107 5.74 4.48 -13.42
N PRO A 108 5.40 4.17 -14.69
CA PRO A 108 5.64 5.06 -15.82
C PRO A 108 5.10 6.47 -15.56
N LEU A 109 5.88 7.47 -15.96
CA LEU A 109 5.55 8.89 -15.79
C LEU A 109 4.22 9.26 -16.45
N GLU A 110 3.88 8.60 -17.56
CA GLU A 110 2.67 8.82 -18.34
C GLU A 110 1.40 8.57 -17.50
N GLU A 111 1.44 7.61 -16.57
CA GLU A 111 0.35 7.40 -15.61
C GLU A 111 0.17 8.63 -14.70
N MET A 112 1.27 9.25 -14.28
CA MET A 112 1.25 10.41 -13.38
C MET A 112 0.78 11.66 -14.10
N ILE A 113 1.27 11.90 -15.31
CA ILE A 113 0.81 13.00 -16.17
C ILE A 113 -0.68 12.85 -16.45
N THR A 114 -1.15 11.63 -16.74
CA THR A 114 -2.57 11.35 -16.96
C THR A 114 -3.39 11.70 -15.72
N ARG A 115 -2.93 11.31 -14.53
CA ARG A 115 -3.61 11.67 -13.28
C ARG A 115 -3.64 13.19 -13.06
N ILE A 116 -2.51 13.88 -13.22
CA ILE A 116 -2.43 15.35 -13.06
C ILE A 116 -3.43 16.04 -14.00
N ARG A 117 -3.49 15.61 -15.26
CA ARG A 117 -4.45 16.15 -16.24
C ARG A 117 -5.91 15.89 -15.85
N GLN A 118 -6.22 14.73 -15.27
CA GLN A 118 -7.57 14.43 -14.79
C GLN A 118 -8.01 15.35 -13.64
N GLU A 119 -7.08 15.72 -12.75
CA GLU A 119 -7.39 16.54 -11.57
C GLU A 119 -7.45 18.04 -11.89
N PHE A 120 -6.57 18.53 -12.77
CA PHE A 120 -6.43 19.97 -13.01
C PHE A 120 -6.88 20.43 -14.39
N GLY A 121 -7.21 19.51 -15.31
CA GLY A 121 -7.54 19.82 -16.71
C GLY A 121 -6.33 20.29 -17.54
N LYS A 122 -5.13 20.29 -16.98
CA LYS A 122 -3.87 20.72 -17.60
C LYS A 122 -2.71 19.84 -17.15
N GLY A 123 -1.64 19.79 -17.94
CA GLY A 123 -0.44 19.00 -17.63
C GLY A 123 0.47 19.68 -16.60
N PRO A 124 1.49 18.94 -16.09
CA PRO A 124 2.48 19.48 -15.16
C PRO A 124 3.21 20.71 -15.72
N GLU A 125 3.43 20.77 -17.03
CA GLU A 125 4.06 21.90 -17.75
C GLU A 125 3.32 23.24 -17.58
N ALA A 126 2.03 23.21 -17.26
CA ALA A 126 1.23 24.41 -17.02
C ALA A 126 1.12 24.74 -15.52
N LEU A 127 1.37 23.76 -14.64
CA LEU A 127 1.26 23.90 -13.19
C LEU A 127 2.60 24.31 -12.57
N PHE A 128 3.69 23.83 -13.13
CA PHE A 128 5.05 23.96 -12.58
C PHE A 128 5.98 24.56 -13.63
N ALA A 129 6.98 25.32 -13.19
CA ALA A 129 8.07 25.80 -14.04
C ALA A 129 8.98 24.64 -14.48
N GLU A 130 9.22 23.70 -13.57
CA GLU A 130 9.99 22.47 -13.81
C GLU A 130 9.28 21.30 -13.13
N PHE A 131 9.24 20.13 -13.78
CA PHE A 131 8.71 18.90 -13.20
C PHE A 131 9.66 17.74 -13.52
N GLU A 132 10.28 17.15 -12.50
CA GLU A 132 11.24 16.07 -12.67
C GLU A 132 10.54 14.77 -13.11
N THR A 133 11.06 14.17 -14.18
CA THR A 133 10.50 12.95 -14.77
C THR A 133 10.77 11.72 -13.90
N GLU A 134 11.88 11.71 -13.19
CA GLU A 134 12.24 10.67 -12.23
C GLU A 134 11.51 10.88 -10.90
N ALA A 135 10.90 9.82 -10.38
CA ALA A 135 10.27 9.86 -9.07
C ALA A 135 11.33 9.81 -7.97
N ILE A 136 11.28 10.77 -7.04
CA ILE A 136 12.17 10.81 -5.87
C ILE A 136 11.76 9.78 -4.80
N ALA A 137 10.49 9.39 -4.79
CA ALA A 137 9.96 8.35 -3.92
C ALA A 137 8.76 7.66 -4.56
N SER A 138 8.54 6.40 -4.20
CA SER A 138 7.38 5.62 -4.63
C SER A 138 6.84 4.84 -3.44
N ALA A 139 5.52 4.85 -3.29
CA ALA A 139 4.79 4.25 -2.20
C ALA A 139 3.69 3.32 -2.74
N SER A 140 2.90 2.72 -1.84
CA SER A 140 1.91 1.73 -2.22
C SER A 140 0.77 2.28 -3.09
N LEU A 141 0.38 3.53 -2.91
CA LEU A 141 -0.79 4.15 -3.58
C LEU A 141 -0.42 5.33 -4.51
N ALA A 142 0.80 5.83 -4.43
CA ALA A 142 1.25 7.05 -5.09
C ALA A 142 2.77 7.03 -5.26
N GLN A 143 3.27 7.93 -6.10
CA GLN A 143 4.69 8.28 -6.14
C GLN A 143 4.87 9.79 -6.05
N VAL A 144 6.08 10.21 -5.69
CA VAL A 144 6.44 11.60 -5.45
C VAL A 144 7.45 12.03 -6.48
N HIS A 145 7.18 13.16 -7.11
CA HIS A 145 8.07 13.86 -8.03
C HIS A 145 8.54 15.16 -7.39
N LYS A 146 9.76 15.57 -7.71
CA LYS A 146 10.25 16.91 -7.37
C LYS A 146 9.87 17.87 -8.49
N ALA A 147 9.48 19.09 -8.13
CA ALA A 147 9.09 20.12 -9.08
C ALA A 147 9.47 21.51 -8.56
N ARG A 148 9.36 22.51 -9.44
CA ARG A 148 9.56 23.93 -9.13
C ARG A 148 8.33 24.73 -9.53
N LEU A 149 7.83 25.57 -8.62
CA LEU A 149 6.76 26.53 -8.91
C LEU A 149 7.28 27.71 -9.75
N HIS A 150 6.36 28.45 -10.38
CA HIS A 150 6.69 29.65 -11.17
C HIS A 150 7.30 30.79 -10.33
N ASP A 151 7.11 30.77 -9.02
CA ASP A 151 7.73 31.70 -8.06
C ASP A 151 9.12 31.23 -7.57
N GLY A 152 9.61 30.10 -8.07
CA GLY A 152 10.94 29.55 -7.77
C GLY A 152 10.99 28.55 -6.61
N ARG A 153 9.92 28.40 -5.82
CA ARG A 153 9.88 27.43 -4.70
C ARG A 153 9.98 25.99 -5.20
N VAL A 154 10.75 25.17 -4.48
CA VAL A 154 10.90 23.73 -4.76
C VAL A 154 9.86 22.94 -3.98
N VAL A 155 9.17 22.03 -4.65
CA VAL A 155 8.02 21.30 -4.10
C VAL A 155 8.13 19.80 -4.34
N ALA A 156 7.51 19.03 -3.45
CA ALA A 156 7.24 17.60 -3.62
C ALA A 156 5.79 17.42 -4.09
N VAL A 157 5.62 16.78 -5.24
CA VAL A 157 4.32 16.51 -5.87
C VAL A 157 4.02 15.02 -5.76
N LYS A 158 3.16 14.66 -4.81
CA LYS A 158 2.67 13.29 -4.62
C LYS A 158 1.45 13.05 -5.50
N VAL A 159 1.54 12.07 -6.39
CA VAL A 159 0.51 11.77 -7.39
C VAL A 159 -0.02 10.35 -7.18
N GLN A 160 -1.32 10.22 -6.97
CA GLN A 160 -1.97 8.92 -6.77
C GLN A 160 -2.03 8.12 -8.07
N TYR A 161 -1.79 6.81 -8.00
CA TYR A 161 -1.92 5.95 -9.18
C TYR A 161 -3.35 5.98 -9.77
N PRO A 162 -3.51 6.12 -11.10
CA PRO A 162 -4.82 6.28 -11.76
C PRO A 162 -5.86 5.22 -11.42
N ASP A 163 -5.41 4.00 -11.13
CA ASP A 163 -6.24 2.82 -11.00
C ASP A 163 -6.75 2.53 -9.59
N ILE A 164 -6.13 3.16 -8.58
CA ILE A 164 -6.32 2.84 -7.17
C ILE A 164 -7.78 3.04 -6.75
N GLU A 165 -8.41 4.12 -7.19
CA GLU A 165 -9.82 4.41 -6.90
C GLU A 165 -10.77 3.29 -7.36
N ALA A 166 -10.59 2.86 -8.61
CA ALA A 166 -11.46 1.89 -9.25
C ALA A 166 -11.36 0.51 -8.59
N ILE A 167 -10.17 0.15 -8.11
CA ILE A 167 -9.90 -1.14 -7.48
C ILE A 167 -10.08 -1.11 -5.96
N ALA A 168 -10.05 0.07 -5.32
CA ALA A 168 -10.01 0.20 -3.87
C ALA A 168 -11.13 -0.56 -3.17
N ARG A 169 -12.38 -0.32 -3.59
CA ARG A 169 -13.56 -0.99 -3.01
C ARG A 169 -13.50 -2.51 -3.15
N ILE A 170 -13.05 -3.00 -4.30
CA ILE A 170 -12.99 -4.45 -4.60
C ILE A 170 -11.89 -5.09 -3.77
N ASP A 171 -10.71 -4.48 -3.72
CA ASP A 171 -9.56 -4.99 -2.98
C ASP A 171 -9.85 -5.01 -1.48
N LEU A 172 -10.35 -3.92 -0.89
CA LEU A 172 -10.72 -3.87 0.53
C LEU A 172 -11.77 -4.93 0.89
N ALA A 173 -12.83 -5.07 0.08
CA ALA A 173 -13.84 -6.09 0.30
C ALA A 173 -13.27 -7.51 0.19
N THR A 174 -12.30 -7.71 -0.71
CA THR A 174 -11.62 -9.00 -0.88
C THR A 174 -10.75 -9.32 0.33
N ILE A 175 -9.91 -8.38 0.77
CA ILE A 175 -9.05 -8.54 1.93
C ILE A 175 -9.90 -8.85 3.18
N GLN A 176 -11.00 -8.11 3.40
CA GLN A 176 -11.91 -8.37 4.53
C GLN A 176 -12.52 -9.78 4.49
N ARG A 177 -12.92 -10.27 3.31
CA ARG A 177 -13.44 -11.64 3.16
C ARG A 177 -12.36 -12.69 3.43
N LEU A 178 -11.14 -12.47 2.93
CA LEU A 178 -10.03 -13.39 3.14
C LEU A 178 -9.60 -13.44 4.60
N LEU A 179 -9.54 -12.30 5.30
CA LEU A 179 -9.21 -12.27 6.73
C LEU A 179 -10.28 -12.97 7.57
N ARG A 180 -11.58 -12.79 7.26
CA ARG A 180 -12.67 -13.55 7.90
C ARG A 180 -12.54 -15.04 7.68
N LEU A 181 -12.27 -15.47 6.43
CA LEU A 181 -12.07 -16.88 6.10
C LEU A 181 -10.88 -17.47 6.86
N VAL A 182 -9.73 -16.79 6.86
CA VAL A 182 -8.52 -17.23 7.57
C VAL A 182 -8.76 -17.28 9.07
N GLY A 183 -9.38 -16.25 9.65
CA GLY A 183 -9.72 -16.22 11.08
C GLY A 183 -10.65 -17.36 11.49
N TRP A 184 -11.65 -17.67 10.66
CA TRP A 184 -12.55 -18.80 10.90
C TRP A 184 -11.82 -20.16 10.80
N VAL A 185 -11.05 -20.40 9.74
CA VAL A 185 -10.36 -21.68 9.52
C VAL A 185 -9.25 -21.92 10.55
N LEU A 186 -8.45 -20.90 10.84
CA LEU A 186 -7.32 -20.99 11.79
C LEU A 186 -7.73 -20.72 13.25
N ARG A 187 -9.01 -20.44 13.50
CA ARG A 187 -9.57 -20.10 14.83
C ARG A 187 -8.87 -18.90 15.50
N ILE A 188 -8.41 -17.95 14.69
CA ILE A 188 -7.78 -16.71 15.17
C ILE A 188 -8.90 -15.67 15.34
N ARG A 189 -9.14 -15.23 16.58
CA ARG A 189 -10.16 -14.23 16.91
C ARG A 189 -9.67 -12.81 16.62
N GLY A 190 -10.56 -11.93 16.18
CA GLY A 190 -10.30 -10.49 16.04
C GLY A 190 -9.59 -10.05 14.76
N LEU A 191 -9.21 -10.97 13.86
CA LEU A 191 -8.61 -10.67 12.56
C LEU A 191 -9.46 -9.72 11.70
N ASP A 192 -10.77 -9.91 11.72
CA ASP A 192 -11.74 -9.14 10.95
C ASP A 192 -12.15 -7.84 11.65
N ALA A 193 -12.31 -7.87 12.98
CA ALA A 193 -12.62 -6.69 13.79
C ALA A 193 -11.51 -5.63 13.67
N ASN A 194 -10.24 -6.05 13.72
CA ASN A 194 -9.10 -5.15 13.55
C ASN A 194 -8.97 -4.61 12.11
N PHE A 195 -9.52 -5.33 11.12
CA PHE A 195 -9.48 -4.88 9.74
C PHE A 195 -10.39 -3.67 9.47
N ALA A 196 -11.43 -3.44 10.29
CA ALA A 196 -12.27 -2.25 10.13
C ALA A 196 -11.46 -0.96 10.30
N GLN A 197 -10.57 -0.91 11.30
CA GLN A 197 -9.67 0.23 11.51
C GLN A 197 -8.66 0.38 10.36
N ILE A 198 -8.05 -0.73 9.93
CA ILE A 198 -7.13 -0.74 8.78
C ILE A 198 -7.84 -0.21 7.52
N ARG A 199 -9.10 -0.60 7.30
CA ARG A 199 -9.91 -0.11 6.18
C ARG A 199 -10.08 1.40 6.24
N GLU A 200 -10.46 1.96 7.40
CA GLU A 200 -10.63 3.41 7.54
C GLU A 200 -9.32 4.16 7.31
N MET A 201 -8.19 3.65 7.82
CA MET A 201 -6.86 4.24 7.56
C MET A 201 -6.52 4.24 6.07
N ILE A 202 -6.76 3.13 5.37
CA ILE A 202 -6.52 3.05 3.91
C ILE A 202 -7.42 4.02 3.17
N LEU A 203 -8.70 4.11 3.54
CA LEU A 203 -9.66 5.01 2.89
C LEU A 203 -9.29 6.49 3.09
N ALA A 204 -8.81 6.87 4.28
CA ALA A 204 -8.32 8.21 4.54
C ALA A 204 -7.13 8.58 3.63
N GLU A 205 -6.23 7.62 3.36
CA GLU A 205 -5.09 7.83 2.45
C GLU A 205 -5.47 7.90 0.95
N LEU A 206 -6.73 7.60 0.59
CA LEU A 206 -7.19 7.78 -0.79
C LEU A 206 -7.58 9.21 -1.12
N ASP A 207 -7.75 10.06 -0.10
CA ASP A 207 -8.13 11.45 -0.24
C ASP A 207 -7.00 12.36 0.26
N PHE A 208 -6.27 12.95 -0.68
CA PHE A 208 -5.15 13.82 -0.36
C PHE A 208 -5.57 15.22 0.13
N GLN A 209 -6.85 15.59 0.05
CA GLN A 209 -7.34 16.80 0.72
C GLN A 209 -7.35 16.59 2.23
N GLN A 210 -7.81 15.42 2.70
CA GLN A 210 -7.76 15.09 4.13
C GLN A 210 -6.32 15.05 4.62
N GLU A 211 -5.39 14.53 3.82
CA GLU A 211 -3.97 14.54 4.19
C GLU A 211 -3.39 15.95 4.26
N ALA A 212 -3.73 16.83 3.31
CA ALA A 212 -3.35 18.24 3.35
C ALA A 212 -3.88 18.94 4.61
N ASP A 213 -5.15 18.71 4.95
CA ASP A 213 -5.79 19.26 6.15
C ASP A 213 -5.07 18.79 7.42
N HIS A 214 -4.71 17.50 7.49
CA HIS A 214 -3.95 16.95 8.61
C HIS A 214 -2.54 17.55 8.71
N ILE A 215 -1.84 17.77 7.59
CA ILE A 215 -0.51 18.41 7.59
C ILE A 215 -0.61 19.81 8.20
N GLU A 216 -1.56 20.62 7.75
CA GLU A 216 -1.77 21.98 8.25
C GLU A 216 -2.20 21.99 9.71
N GLN A 217 -3.11 21.10 10.12
CA GLN A 217 -3.56 20.99 11.50
C GLN A 217 -2.42 20.59 12.44
N ILE A 218 -1.60 19.61 12.04
CA ILE A 218 -0.43 19.21 12.83
C ILE A 218 0.57 20.37 12.88
N ALA A 219 0.86 21.03 11.77
CA ALA A 219 1.76 22.19 11.76
C ALA A 219 1.30 23.29 12.74
N ALA A 220 -0.01 23.59 12.77
CA ALA A 220 -0.59 24.56 13.69
C ALA A 220 -0.45 24.13 15.17
N ASN A 221 -0.65 22.84 15.48
CA ASN A 221 -0.49 22.31 16.84
C ASN A 221 0.94 22.42 17.38
N PHE A 222 1.93 22.51 16.50
CA PHE A 222 3.34 22.65 16.83
C PHE A 222 3.86 24.08 16.63
N ALA A 223 2.97 25.07 16.44
CA ALA A 223 3.35 26.46 16.30
C ALA A 223 4.17 26.92 17.52
N GLY A 224 5.43 27.31 17.28
CA GLY A 224 6.37 27.74 18.32
C GLY A 224 7.40 26.68 18.75
N ASN A 225 7.33 25.45 18.25
CA ASN A 225 8.38 24.46 18.48
C ASN A 225 9.44 24.50 17.37
N ALA A 226 10.60 25.09 17.65
CA ALA A 226 11.70 25.22 16.69
C ALA A 226 12.43 23.88 16.38
N GLN A 227 12.12 22.79 17.07
CA GLN A 227 12.76 21.48 16.84
C GLN A 227 12.09 20.66 15.73
N VAL A 228 10.89 21.04 15.28
CA VAL A 228 10.12 20.30 14.29
C VAL A 228 9.67 21.26 13.18
N SER A 229 9.87 20.88 11.93
CA SER A 229 9.37 21.60 10.77
C SER A 229 8.33 20.77 10.01
N PHE A 230 7.37 21.45 9.39
CA PHE A 230 6.33 20.86 8.57
C PHE A 230 6.33 21.55 7.21
N PRO A 231 6.20 20.80 6.11
CA PRO A 231 6.19 21.42 4.79
C PRO A 231 4.87 22.17 4.58
N ALA A 232 4.93 23.38 4.02
CA ALA A 232 3.69 24.08 3.68
C ALA A 232 2.97 23.36 2.53
N VAL A 233 1.65 23.27 2.62
CA VAL A 233 0.81 22.71 1.56
C VAL A 233 0.59 23.79 0.49
N ILE A 234 0.78 23.44 -0.78
CA ILE A 234 0.48 24.30 -1.92
C ILE A 234 -0.91 23.93 -2.43
N ARG A 235 -1.95 24.55 -1.86
CA ARG A 235 -3.35 24.21 -2.12
C ARG A 235 -3.74 24.41 -3.58
N GLU A 236 -3.19 25.41 -4.26
CA GLU A 236 -3.44 25.71 -5.68
C GLU A 236 -2.92 24.60 -6.60
N CYS A 237 -1.93 23.82 -6.14
CA CYS A 237 -1.37 22.67 -6.83
C CYS A 237 -1.76 21.35 -6.14
N SER A 238 -2.82 21.35 -5.33
CA SER A 238 -3.32 20.16 -4.64
C SER A 238 -4.78 19.90 -5.00
N SER A 239 -5.15 18.62 -5.03
CA SER A 239 -6.48 18.13 -5.37
C SER A 239 -6.79 16.89 -4.52
N GLN A 240 -7.84 16.14 -4.85
CA GLN A 240 -8.14 14.90 -4.13
C GLN A 240 -7.06 13.81 -4.37
N ARG A 241 -6.35 13.88 -5.50
CA ARG A 241 -5.41 12.83 -5.95
C ARG A 241 -3.99 13.32 -6.24
N VAL A 242 -3.75 14.62 -6.08
CA VAL A 242 -2.42 15.22 -6.15
C VAL A 242 -2.21 16.06 -4.89
N LEU A 243 -1.12 15.83 -4.17
CA LEU A 243 -0.72 16.63 -3.02
C LEU A 243 0.60 17.30 -3.33
N THR A 244 0.62 18.62 -3.27
CA THR A 244 1.85 19.40 -3.45
C THR A 244 2.23 20.04 -2.12
N THR A 245 3.46 19.82 -1.69
CA THR A 245 4.02 20.36 -0.45
C THR A 245 5.40 20.97 -0.70
N GLU A 246 5.85 21.88 0.14
CA GLU A 246 7.24 22.33 0.11
C GLU A 246 8.21 21.17 0.22
N PHE A 247 9.27 21.20 -0.57
CA PHE A 247 10.30 20.18 -0.53
C PHE A 247 11.24 20.44 0.65
N ILE A 248 11.28 19.52 1.60
CA ILE A 248 12.21 19.54 2.73
C ILE A 248 13.28 18.46 2.50
N GLU A 249 14.54 18.89 2.46
CA GLU A 249 15.68 17.96 2.42
C GLU A 249 15.94 17.37 3.80
N GLY A 250 16.15 16.06 3.85
CA GLY A 250 16.44 15.33 5.09
C GLY A 250 17.32 14.12 4.86
N ILE A 251 17.97 13.66 5.93
CA ILE A 251 18.78 12.43 5.95
C ILE A 251 17.94 11.33 6.59
N LYS A 252 17.89 10.14 5.97
CA LYS A 252 17.20 8.96 6.50
C LYS A 252 18.03 8.24 7.56
#